data_AF-A0A0D6L7W6-F1
#
_entry.id   AF-A0A0D6L7W6-F1
#
_cell.length_a   1.000
_cell.length_b   1.000
_cell.length_c   1.000
_cell.angle_alpha   90.00
_cell.angle_beta   90.00
_cell.angle_gamma   90.00
#
_symmetry.space_group_name_H-M   'P 1'
#
loop_
_entity.id
_entity.type
_entity.pdbx_description
1 polymer ?
#
loop_
_entity_poly.entity_id
_entity_poly.type
_entity_poly.pdbx_seq_one_letter_code
_entity_poly.pdbx_strand_id
1 'polypeptide(L)'
;MAFALFRFPVISGSFLFVYFLRNTRLMFASPMHYYSYLELQVVLVSIGYFVYDSVDMAINDTINVNSVVLLFHHVSSVFFLSIALATHKFLLYSYWALLMEVSSIFLHCRSLLNQSKLSTSSMIGLYKAISYLNIVAFLPFRFFIQLFLILWAFTNIYNMHWYYFIMWMLGSSCFIVINGGLFLRILHSDGFLCSRLSSEQLGGLAEDSEYKIVERDELLEKTLTSVST
;
A
#
# COMPACT_ATOMS: atom_id res chain seq x y z
N MET A 1 -16.24 0.85 -17.33
CA MET A 1 -15.43 -0.34 -16.99
C MET A 1 -14.85 -0.25 -15.58
N ALA A 2 -14.18 0.86 -15.20
CA ALA A 2 -13.64 1.08 -13.84
C ALA A 2 -14.65 0.90 -12.67
N PHE A 3 -15.93 1.23 -12.87
CA PHE A 3 -16.97 1.09 -11.84
C PHE A 3 -17.33 -0.37 -11.50
N ALA A 4 -17.12 -1.32 -12.43
CA ALA A 4 -17.39 -2.74 -12.19
C ALA A 4 -16.21 -3.41 -11.47
N LEU A 5 -14.98 -3.03 -11.84
CA LEU A 5 -13.73 -3.44 -11.16
C LEU A 5 -13.73 -3.02 -9.68
N PHE A 6 -14.29 -1.86 -9.35
CA PHE A 6 -14.33 -1.38 -7.96
C PHE A 6 -15.35 -2.11 -7.06
N ARG A 7 -16.46 -2.61 -7.63
CA ARG A 7 -17.54 -3.21 -6.84
C ARG A 7 -17.13 -4.53 -6.18
N PHE A 8 -16.32 -5.32 -6.87
CA PHE A 8 -15.96 -6.65 -6.40
C PHE A 8 -15.05 -6.63 -5.15
N PRO A 9 -13.93 -5.87 -5.12
CA PRO A 9 -13.09 -5.73 -3.93
C PRO A 9 -13.85 -5.17 -2.73
N VAL A 10 -14.77 -4.22 -2.94
CA VAL A 10 -15.59 -3.64 -1.87
C VAL A 10 -16.50 -4.69 -1.24
N ILE A 11 -17.18 -5.48 -2.08
CA ILE A 11 -18.12 -6.51 -1.62
C ILE A 11 -17.35 -7.67 -0.95
N SER A 12 -16.31 -8.18 -1.60
CA SER A 12 -15.50 -9.28 -1.06
C SER A 12 -14.77 -8.84 0.21
N GLY A 13 -14.15 -7.67 0.22
CA GLY A 13 -13.44 -7.12 1.38
C GLY A 13 -14.35 -6.82 2.56
N SER A 14 -15.54 -6.25 2.33
CA SER A 14 -16.52 -6.03 3.40
C SER A 14 -17.04 -7.35 3.97
N PHE A 15 -17.30 -8.33 3.11
CA PHE A 15 -17.71 -9.67 3.54
C PHE A 15 -16.61 -10.36 4.36
N LEU A 16 -15.35 -10.30 3.89
CA LEU A 16 -14.18 -10.81 4.59
C LEU A 16 -14.02 -10.19 5.98
N PHE A 17 -14.19 -8.87 6.07
CA PHE A 17 -14.06 -8.14 7.32
C PHE A 17 -15.19 -8.47 8.32
N VAL A 18 -16.45 -8.48 7.87
CA VAL A 18 -17.60 -8.85 8.73
C VAL A 18 -17.48 -10.29 9.22
N TYR A 19 -17.02 -11.19 8.37
CA TYR A 19 -16.79 -12.59 8.74
C TYR A 19 -15.67 -12.73 9.76
N PHE A 20 -14.54 -12.02 9.57
CA PHE A 20 -13.44 -12.01 10.54
C PHE A 20 -13.92 -11.53 11.92
N LEU A 21 -14.76 -10.50 11.97
CA LEU A 21 -15.32 -9.97 13.21
C LEU A 21 -16.36 -10.90 13.87
N ARG A 22 -17.16 -11.62 13.08
CA ARG A 22 -18.15 -12.58 13.63
C ARG A 22 -17.52 -13.91 14.07
N ASN A 23 -16.56 -14.41 13.31
CA ASN A 23 -16.01 -15.75 13.47
C ASN A 23 -14.61 -15.77 14.09
N THR A 24 -14.22 -14.69 14.79
CA THR A 24 -12.92 -14.59 15.46
C THR A 24 -12.66 -15.77 16.39
N ARG A 25 -13.67 -16.27 17.13
CA ARG A 25 -13.51 -17.48 17.94
C ARG A 25 -13.14 -18.73 17.14
N LEU A 26 -13.72 -18.91 15.95
CA LEU A 26 -13.46 -20.07 15.10
C LEU A 26 -12.09 -19.96 14.42
N MET A 27 -11.73 -18.74 13.98
CA MET A 27 -10.47 -18.47 13.30
C MET A 27 -9.25 -18.72 14.18
N PHE A 28 -9.36 -18.44 15.48
CA PHE A 28 -8.25 -18.62 16.42
C PHE A 28 -8.25 -20.01 17.07
N ALA A 29 -9.38 -20.74 17.08
CA ALA A 29 -9.48 -22.05 17.72
C ALA A 29 -8.87 -23.20 16.90
N SER A 30 -9.04 -23.23 15.56
CA SER A 30 -8.55 -24.34 14.72
C SER A 30 -7.99 -23.87 13.35
N PRO A 31 -6.88 -23.09 13.31
CA PRO A 31 -6.43 -22.44 12.08
C PRO A 31 -5.91 -23.38 10.98
N MET A 32 -5.31 -24.53 11.35
CA MET A 32 -4.62 -25.41 10.41
C MET A 32 -5.52 -26.43 9.70
N HIS A 33 -6.58 -26.90 10.35
CA HIS A 33 -7.39 -28.03 9.88
C HIS A 33 -8.81 -27.65 9.48
N TYR A 34 -9.20 -26.39 9.64
CA TYR A 34 -10.52 -25.93 9.25
C TYR A 34 -10.62 -25.78 7.73
N TYR A 35 -11.51 -26.55 7.12
CA TYR A 35 -11.78 -26.52 5.69
C TYR A 35 -13.29 -26.48 5.46
N SER A 36 -13.78 -25.43 4.82
CA SER A 36 -15.19 -25.25 4.49
C SER A 36 -15.33 -24.79 3.04
N TYR A 37 -16.31 -25.36 2.33
CA TYR A 37 -16.55 -25.08 0.93
C TYR A 37 -16.95 -23.62 0.67
N LEU A 38 -17.64 -22.97 1.61
CA LEU A 38 -18.04 -21.57 1.49
C LEU A 38 -16.84 -20.62 1.55
N GLU A 39 -15.90 -20.86 2.47
CA GLU A 39 -14.69 -20.03 2.59
C GLU A 39 -13.77 -20.22 1.39
N LEU A 40 -13.70 -21.46 0.87
CA LEU A 40 -12.94 -21.76 -0.34
C LEU A 40 -13.43 -20.97 -1.55
N GLN A 41 -14.76 -20.82 -1.70
CA GLN A 41 -15.34 -20.04 -2.80
C GLN A 41 -14.87 -18.59 -2.76
N VAL A 42 -14.80 -17.95 -1.58
CA VAL A 42 -14.31 -16.58 -1.45
C VAL A 42 -12.86 -16.46 -1.90
N VAL A 43 -12.00 -17.42 -1.51
CA VAL A 43 -10.60 -17.41 -1.92
C VAL A 43 -10.44 -17.67 -3.43
N LEU A 44 -11.16 -18.63 -4.00
CA LEU A 44 -11.16 -18.92 -5.44
C LEU A 44 -11.61 -17.73 -6.27
N VAL A 45 -12.70 -17.10 -5.84
CA VAL A 45 -13.28 -15.92 -6.50
C VAL A 45 -12.31 -14.73 -6.40
N SER A 46 -11.58 -14.59 -5.28
CA SER A 46 -10.52 -13.57 -5.13
C SER A 46 -9.31 -13.84 -6.03
N ILE A 47 -8.87 -15.09 -6.19
CA ILE A 47 -7.80 -15.46 -7.14
C ILE A 47 -8.22 -15.10 -8.57
N GLY A 48 -9.45 -15.45 -8.96
CA GLY A 48 -9.98 -15.12 -10.28
C GLY A 48 -10.00 -13.62 -10.55
N TYR A 49 -10.38 -12.82 -9.54
CA TYR A 49 -10.30 -11.37 -9.61
C TYR A 49 -8.87 -10.87 -9.78
N PHE A 50 -7.90 -11.35 -8.99
CA PHE A 50 -6.51 -10.93 -9.13
C PHE A 50 -5.90 -11.27 -10.48
N VAL A 51 -6.28 -12.40 -11.07
CA VAL A 51 -5.88 -12.75 -12.44
C VAL A 51 -6.47 -11.75 -13.44
N TYR A 52 -7.77 -11.47 -13.34
CA TYR A 52 -8.44 -10.52 -14.22
C TYR A 52 -7.82 -9.11 -14.11
N ASP A 53 -7.61 -8.63 -12.89
CA ASP A 53 -7.01 -7.32 -12.60
C ASP A 53 -5.55 -7.26 -13.10
N SER A 54 -4.76 -8.32 -12.91
CA SER A 54 -3.39 -8.40 -13.45
C SER A 54 -3.36 -8.33 -14.98
N VAL A 55 -4.29 -9.01 -15.66
CA VAL A 55 -4.37 -9.00 -17.12
C VAL A 55 -4.84 -7.64 -17.63
N ASP A 56 -5.84 -7.04 -17.00
CA ASP A 56 -6.32 -5.69 -17.33
C ASP A 56 -5.18 -4.66 -17.17
N MET A 57 -4.46 -4.72 -16.05
CA MET A 57 -3.30 -3.85 -15.80
C MET A 57 -2.14 -4.09 -16.77
N ALA A 58 -1.91 -5.34 -17.22
CA ALA A 58 -0.83 -5.65 -18.15
C ALA A 58 -1.12 -5.17 -19.59
N ILE A 59 -2.39 -5.13 -19.99
CA ILE A 59 -2.81 -4.78 -21.36
C ILE A 59 -3.15 -3.29 -21.48
N ASN A 60 -3.90 -2.75 -20.53
CA ASN A 60 -4.53 -1.43 -20.66
C ASN A 60 -3.76 -0.31 -19.96
N ASP A 61 -2.89 -0.63 -19.00
CA ASP A 61 -2.18 0.35 -18.19
C ASP A 61 -0.81 0.68 -18.81
N THR A 62 -0.48 1.96 -18.90
CA THR A 62 0.86 2.39 -19.33
C THR A 62 1.91 1.84 -18.35
N ILE A 63 3.07 1.38 -18.85
CA ILE A 63 4.19 0.86 -18.03
C ILE A 63 4.79 2.00 -17.20
N ASN A 64 4.09 2.35 -16.13
CA ASN A 64 4.56 3.19 -15.05
C ASN A 64 5.12 2.29 -13.96
N VAL A 65 6.14 2.77 -13.25
CA VAL A 65 6.65 2.13 -12.03
C VAL A 65 5.50 1.83 -11.04
N ASN A 66 4.41 2.59 -11.13
CA ASN A 66 3.24 2.40 -10.31
C ASN A 66 2.47 1.13 -10.61
N SER A 67 2.06 0.98 -11.86
CA SER A 67 1.32 -0.19 -12.33
C SER A 67 2.20 -1.43 -12.25
N VAL A 68 3.52 -1.33 -12.47
CA VAL A 68 4.44 -2.48 -12.36
C VAL A 68 4.53 -3.02 -10.92
N VAL A 69 4.67 -2.16 -9.91
CA VAL A 69 4.74 -2.60 -8.50
C VAL A 69 3.43 -3.26 -8.05
N LEU A 70 2.29 -2.70 -8.47
CA LEU A 70 0.98 -3.25 -8.14
C LEU A 70 0.70 -4.54 -8.92
N LEU A 71 1.11 -4.63 -10.19
CA LEU A 71 1.06 -5.86 -10.97
C LEU A 71 1.88 -6.97 -10.32
N PHE A 72 3.09 -6.66 -9.85
CA PHE A 72 3.93 -7.63 -9.13
C PHE A 72 3.25 -8.11 -7.84
N HIS A 73 2.55 -7.22 -7.12
CA HIS A 73 1.72 -7.60 -5.97
C HIS A 73 0.64 -8.61 -6.34
N HIS A 74 -0.15 -8.35 -7.39
CA HIS A 74 -1.25 -9.24 -7.79
C HIS A 74 -0.75 -10.59 -8.32
N VAL A 75 0.31 -10.60 -9.14
CA VAL A 75 0.92 -11.83 -9.64
C VAL A 75 1.48 -12.67 -8.49
N SER A 76 2.20 -12.04 -7.54
CA SER A 76 2.69 -12.70 -6.33
C SER A 76 1.54 -13.26 -5.47
N SER A 77 0.45 -12.49 -5.32
CA SER A 77 -0.75 -12.90 -4.57
C SER A 77 -1.42 -14.12 -5.18
N VAL A 78 -1.61 -14.13 -6.51
CA VAL A 78 -2.14 -15.29 -7.25
C VAL A 78 -1.26 -16.52 -7.02
N PHE A 79 0.07 -16.35 -7.13
CA PHE A 79 1.02 -17.45 -6.94
C PHE A 79 0.92 -18.08 -5.54
N PHE A 80 1.06 -17.27 -4.48
CA PHE A 80 1.04 -17.78 -3.10
C PHE A 80 -0.34 -18.31 -2.67
N LEU A 81 -1.44 -17.66 -3.08
CA LEU A 81 -2.79 -18.15 -2.80
C LEU A 81 -3.10 -19.46 -3.53
N SER A 82 -2.62 -19.62 -4.77
CA SER A 82 -2.80 -20.86 -5.53
C SER A 82 -2.08 -22.03 -4.88
N ILE A 83 -0.86 -21.82 -4.35
CA ILE A 83 -0.12 -22.86 -3.62
C ILE A 83 -0.82 -23.23 -2.31
N ALA A 84 -1.34 -22.23 -1.58
CA ALA A 84 -2.11 -22.47 -0.36
C ALA A 84 -3.37 -23.32 -0.65
N LEU A 85 -4.07 -23.04 -1.76
CA LEU A 85 -5.20 -23.85 -2.21
C LEU A 85 -4.80 -25.27 -2.61
N ALA A 86 -3.73 -25.42 -3.39
CA ALA A 86 -3.24 -26.72 -3.84
C ALA A 86 -2.85 -27.65 -2.67
N THR A 87 -2.42 -27.07 -1.56
CA THR A 87 -2.04 -27.83 -0.35
C THR A 87 -3.26 -28.33 0.43
N HIS A 88 -4.48 -27.81 0.18
CA HIS A 88 -5.71 -28.07 0.94
C HIS A 88 -5.58 -27.90 2.47
N LYS A 89 -4.52 -27.24 2.92
CA LYS A 89 -4.24 -26.87 4.30
C LYS A 89 -3.99 -25.37 4.28
N PHE A 90 -4.29 -24.69 5.39
CA PHE A 90 -4.10 -23.24 5.54
C PHE A 90 -5.14 -22.32 4.88
N LEU A 91 -6.39 -22.79 4.71
CA LEU A 91 -7.47 -21.97 4.16
C LEU A 91 -7.70 -20.65 4.93
N LEU A 92 -7.60 -20.72 6.26
CA LEU A 92 -7.74 -19.57 7.15
C LEU A 92 -6.57 -18.56 7.03
N TYR A 93 -5.38 -19.03 6.64
CA TYR A 93 -4.25 -18.13 6.33
C TYR A 93 -4.49 -17.36 5.06
N SER A 94 -4.97 -18.04 4.02
CA SER A 94 -5.36 -17.38 2.77
C SER A 94 -6.42 -16.31 3.06
N TYR A 95 -7.32 -16.56 4.01
CA TYR A 95 -8.32 -15.59 4.44
C TYR A 95 -7.71 -14.34 5.10
N TRP A 96 -6.81 -14.51 6.06
CA TRP A 96 -6.09 -13.38 6.67
C TRP A 96 -5.21 -12.64 5.67
N ALA A 97 -4.60 -13.36 4.72
CA ALA A 97 -3.83 -12.74 3.65
C ALA A 97 -4.73 -11.88 2.74
N LEU A 98 -5.92 -12.38 2.39
CA LEU A 98 -6.93 -11.61 1.63
C LEU A 98 -7.48 -10.42 2.42
N LEU A 99 -7.45 -10.46 3.76
CA LEU A 99 -7.87 -9.32 4.58
C LEU A 99 -6.96 -8.09 4.37
N MET A 100 -5.70 -8.29 3.97
CA MET A 100 -4.82 -7.20 3.56
C MET A 100 -5.30 -6.50 2.28
N GLU A 101 -6.07 -7.19 1.43
CA GLU A 101 -6.65 -6.62 0.22
C GLU A 101 -7.76 -5.60 0.54
N VAL A 102 -8.35 -5.62 1.73
CA VAL A 102 -9.32 -4.58 2.14
C VAL A 102 -8.68 -3.19 2.11
N SER A 103 -7.37 -3.11 2.34
CA SER A 103 -6.63 -1.85 2.26
C SER A 103 -6.46 -1.30 0.84
N SER A 104 -6.43 -2.16 -0.21
CA SER A 104 -6.33 -1.69 -1.60
C SER A 104 -7.63 -1.02 -2.06
N ILE A 105 -8.78 -1.39 -1.48
CA ILE A 105 -10.07 -0.72 -1.70
C ILE A 105 -9.96 0.78 -1.42
N PHE A 106 -9.34 1.17 -0.30
CA PHE A 106 -9.13 2.58 0.05
C PHE A 106 -8.21 3.28 -0.97
N LEU A 107 -7.21 2.56 -1.48
CA LEU A 107 -6.28 3.05 -2.50
C LEU A 107 -6.98 3.29 -3.85
N HIS A 108 -7.82 2.34 -4.28
CA HIS A 108 -8.62 2.48 -5.49
C HIS A 108 -9.71 3.56 -5.33
N CYS A 109 -10.33 3.69 -4.15
CA CYS A 109 -11.24 4.78 -3.81
C CYS A 109 -10.56 6.13 -4.04
N ARG A 110 -9.33 6.28 -3.53
CA ARG A 110 -8.52 7.49 -3.72
C ARG A 110 -8.19 7.73 -5.20
N SER A 111 -7.77 6.71 -5.94
CA SER A 111 -7.44 6.84 -7.36
C SER A 111 -8.66 7.29 -8.18
N LEU A 112 -9.84 6.71 -7.92
CA LEU A 112 -11.11 7.12 -8.54
C LEU A 112 -11.48 8.56 -8.19
N LEU A 113 -11.27 8.98 -6.94
CA LEU A 113 -11.49 10.38 -6.52
C LEU A 113 -10.51 11.34 -7.22
N ASN A 114 -9.27 10.91 -7.44
CA ASN A 114 -8.26 11.72 -8.13
C ASN A 114 -8.56 11.85 -9.64
N GLN A 115 -9.06 10.78 -10.27
CA GLN A 115 -9.42 10.76 -11.70
C GLN A 115 -10.76 11.46 -12.00
N SER A 116 -11.67 11.53 -11.03
CA SER A 116 -13.00 12.14 -11.21
C SER A 116 -13.00 13.68 -11.27
N LYS A 117 -11.84 14.34 -11.34
CA LYS A 117 -11.69 15.80 -11.51
C LYS A 117 -12.59 16.62 -10.56
N LEU A 118 -12.84 16.14 -9.33
CA LEU A 118 -13.38 16.94 -8.21
C LEU A 118 -12.36 17.99 -7.70
N SER A 119 -11.50 18.48 -8.60
CA SER A 119 -10.54 19.57 -8.48
C SER A 119 -11.23 20.93 -8.61
N THR A 120 -12.45 21.08 -8.09
CA THR A 120 -13.05 22.40 -7.91
C THR A 120 -12.58 22.96 -6.57
N SER A 121 -12.08 24.20 -6.59
CA SER A 121 -11.44 24.96 -5.49
C SER A 121 -12.11 24.88 -4.09
N SER A 122 -13.36 24.42 -4.03
CA SER A 122 -14.16 24.27 -2.81
C SER A 122 -13.79 23.05 -1.93
N MET A 123 -13.12 22.01 -2.45
CA MET A 123 -12.99 20.71 -1.75
C MET A 123 -11.55 20.29 -1.35
N ILE A 124 -10.59 21.23 -1.29
CA ILE A 124 -9.20 20.96 -0.86
C ILE A 124 -9.13 20.25 0.51
N GLY A 125 -10.03 20.59 1.42
CA GLY A 125 -10.10 20.01 2.77
C GLY A 125 -10.56 18.55 2.78
N LEU A 126 -11.51 18.19 1.91
CA LEU A 126 -11.99 16.81 1.77
C LEU A 126 -10.94 15.91 1.13
N TYR A 127 -10.19 16.43 0.15
CA TYR A 127 -9.06 15.72 -0.42
C TYR A 127 -8.00 15.37 0.65
N LYS A 128 -7.66 16.34 1.51
CA LYS A 128 -6.69 16.14 2.61
C LYS A 128 -7.20 15.16 3.67
N ALA A 129 -8.49 15.23 4.02
CA ALA A 129 -9.12 14.31 4.96
C ALA A 129 -9.15 12.86 4.43
N ILE A 130 -9.48 12.67 3.15
CA ILE A 130 -9.53 11.34 2.52
C ILE A 130 -8.12 10.76 2.36
N SER A 131 -7.14 11.59 2.01
CA SER A 131 -5.73 11.21 2.00
C SER A 131 -5.26 10.70 3.36
N TYR A 132 -5.56 11.44 4.44
CA TYR A 132 -5.22 11.04 5.80
C TYR A 132 -5.94 9.75 6.21
N LEU A 133 -7.23 9.63 5.92
CA LEU A 133 -7.99 8.39 6.18
C LEU A 133 -7.41 7.19 5.41
N ASN A 134 -6.94 7.39 4.19
CA ASN A 134 -6.27 6.32 3.44
C ASN A 134 -4.96 5.87 4.10
N ILE A 135 -4.13 6.79 4.60
CA ILE A 135 -2.90 6.45 5.34
C ILE A 135 -3.26 5.71 6.64
N VAL A 136 -4.21 6.24 7.40
CA VAL A 136 -4.66 5.67 8.68
C VAL A 136 -5.31 4.30 8.49
N ALA A 137 -6.03 4.07 7.40
CA ALA A 137 -6.59 2.75 7.07
C ALA A 137 -5.53 1.79 6.53
N PHE A 138 -4.56 2.29 5.75
CA PHE A 138 -3.50 1.46 5.16
C PHE A 138 -2.63 0.77 6.23
N LEU A 139 -2.31 1.49 7.31
CA LEU A 139 -1.41 1.01 8.36
C LEU A 139 -1.91 -0.25 9.10
N PRO A 140 -3.12 -0.28 9.69
CA PRO A 140 -3.63 -1.45 10.40
C PRO A 140 -3.97 -2.60 9.44
N PHE A 141 -4.54 -2.33 8.27
CA PHE A 141 -4.96 -3.41 7.38
C PHE A 141 -3.79 -4.09 6.65
N ARG A 142 -2.67 -3.39 6.40
CA ARG A 142 -1.47 -4.03 5.81
C ARG A 142 -0.44 -4.42 6.84
N PHE A 143 0.14 -3.47 7.56
CA PHE A 143 1.29 -3.77 8.42
C PHE A 143 0.90 -4.57 9.65
N PHE A 144 -0.22 -4.26 10.30
CA PHE A 144 -0.63 -5.01 11.49
C PHE A 144 -1.10 -6.43 11.15
N ILE A 145 -1.89 -6.62 10.08
CA ILE A 145 -2.26 -7.96 9.62
C ILE A 145 -1.02 -8.76 9.18
N GLN A 146 -0.10 -8.15 8.44
CA GLN A 146 1.15 -8.80 8.03
C GLN A 146 2.01 -9.20 9.24
N LEU A 147 2.15 -8.33 10.24
CA LEU A 147 2.90 -8.62 11.46
C LEU A 147 2.23 -9.75 12.27
N PHE A 148 0.90 -9.69 12.41
CA PHE A 148 0.12 -10.73 13.08
C PHE A 148 0.34 -12.10 12.42
N LEU A 149 0.28 -12.14 11.10
CA LEU A 149 0.53 -13.32 10.29
C LEU A 149 1.93 -13.90 10.54
N ILE A 150 2.96 -13.05 10.64
CA ILE A 150 4.35 -13.46 10.92
C ILE A 150 4.47 -14.02 12.33
N LEU A 151 3.97 -13.29 13.32
CA LEU A 151 4.02 -13.71 14.72
C LEU A 151 3.29 -15.04 14.94
N TRP A 152 2.17 -15.23 14.26
CA TRP A 152 1.46 -16.50 14.29
C TRP A 152 2.30 -17.63 13.69
N ALA A 153 2.92 -17.40 12.54
CA ALA A 153 3.78 -18.41 11.89
C ALA A 153 4.95 -18.85 12.79
N PHE A 154 5.57 -17.89 13.50
CA PHE A 154 6.62 -18.19 14.48
C PHE A 154 6.10 -18.96 15.70
N THR A 155 4.93 -18.58 16.22
CA THR A 155 4.33 -19.26 17.38
C THR A 155 3.96 -20.71 17.06
N ASN A 156 3.58 -20.99 15.81
CA ASN A 156 3.18 -22.32 15.35
C ASN A 156 4.29 -23.10 14.62
N ILE A 157 5.55 -22.68 14.73
CA ILE A 157 6.68 -23.28 14.00
C ILE A 157 6.85 -24.77 14.29
N TYR A 158 6.65 -25.19 15.55
CA TYR A 158 6.80 -26.59 15.95
C TYR A 158 5.66 -27.49 15.51
N ASN A 159 4.51 -26.91 15.15
CA ASN A 159 3.32 -27.63 14.69
C ASN A 159 3.27 -27.75 13.15
N MET A 160 4.22 -27.14 12.44
CA MET A 160 4.23 -27.06 10.98
C MET A 160 5.52 -27.64 10.41
N HIS A 161 5.42 -28.33 9.27
CA HIS A 161 6.61 -28.82 8.58
C HIS A 161 7.47 -27.65 8.08
N TRP A 162 8.79 -27.76 8.19
CA TRP A 162 9.75 -26.69 7.88
C TRP A 162 9.59 -26.12 6.45
N TYR A 163 9.21 -26.97 5.49
CA TYR A 163 8.95 -26.59 4.10
C TYR A 163 7.85 -25.51 3.99
N TYR A 164 6.71 -25.69 4.68
CA TYR A 164 5.63 -24.71 4.65
C TYR A 164 6.03 -23.41 5.33
N PHE A 165 6.84 -23.50 6.39
CA PHE A 165 7.35 -22.34 7.10
C PHE A 165 8.24 -21.47 6.20
N ILE A 166 9.19 -22.07 5.48
CA ILE A 166 10.08 -21.32 4.58
C ILE A 166 9.31 -20.66 3.43
N MET A 167 8.42 -21.43 2.78
CA MET A 167 7.60 -20.90 1.70
C MET A 167 6.75 -19.71 2.16
N TRP A 168 6.23 -19.80 3.38
CA TRP A 168 5.43 -18.76 4.00
C TRP A 168 6.28 -17.52 4.37
N MET A 169 7.45 -17.71 4.96
CA MET A 169 8.38 -16.62 5.29
C MET A 169 8.87 -15.89 4.04
N LEU A 170 9.08 -16.61 2.94
CA LEU A 170 9.43 -16.03 1.65
C LEU A 170 8.31 -15.13 1.11
N GLY A 171 7.07 -15.64 1.11
CA GLY A 171 5.90 -14.85 0.72
C GLY A 171 5.73 -13.62 1.60
N SER A 172 5.77 -13.78 2.93
CA SER A 172 5.64 -12.68 3.87
C SER A 172 6.73 -11.61 3.70
N SER A 173 7.97 -12.01 3.42
CA SER A 173 9.07 -11.07 3.16
C SER A 173 8.85 -10.29 1.87
N CYS A 174 8.39 -10.96 0.82
CA CYS A 174 8.02 -10.33 -0.46
C CYS A 174 6.92 -9.27 -0.25
N PHE A 175 5.85 -9.62 0.48
CA PHE A 175 4.75 -8.70 0.75
C PHE A 175 5.14 -7.53 1.64
N ILE A 176 6.05 -7.69 2.61
CA ILE A 176 6.60 -6.57 3.38
C ILE A 176 7.28 -5.55 2.47
N VAL A 177 8.14 -6.02 1.56
CA VAL A 177 8.90 -5.13 0.66
C VAL A 177 7.95 -4.37 -0.26
N ILE A 178 6.97 -5.07 -0.85
CA ILE A 178 5.97 -4.46 -1.74
C ILE A 178 5.09 -3.46 -0.99
N ASN A 179 4.59 -3.84 0.20
CA ASN A 179 3.75 -2.99 1.04
C ASN A 179 4.51 -1.75 1.54
N GLY A 180 5.80 -1.90 1.87
CA GLY A 180 6.69 -0.80 2.20
C GLY A 180 6.87 0.17 1.01
N GLY A 181 7.12 -0.35 -0.19
CA GLY A 181 7.23 0.46 -1.41
C GLY A 181 5.94 1.22 -1.73
N LEU A 182 4.78 0.57 -1.60
CA LEU A 182 3.47 1.20 -1.75
C LEU A 182 3.24 2.30 -0.68
N PHE A 183 3.63 2.06 0.57
CA PHE A 183 3.50 3.04 1.65
C PHE A 183 4.35 4.29 1.41
N LEU A 184 5.64 4.11 1.10
CA LEU A 184 6.56 5.20 0.80
C LEU A 184 6.06 6.03 -0.38
N ARG A 185 5.45 5.39 -1.38
CA ARG A 185 4.82 6.10 -2.49
C ARG A 185 3.63 6.93 -2.06
N ILE A 186 2.72 6.40 -1.24
CA ILE A 186 1.57 7.15 -0.75
C ILE A 186 2.08 8.40 -0.03
N LEU A 187 3.07 8.23 0.85
CA LEU A 187 3.71 9.31 1.59
C LEU A 187 4.35 10.37 0.67
N HIS A 188 5.01 9.94 -0.42
CA HIS A 188 5.55 10.83 -1.43
C HIS A 188 4.46 11.59 -2.20
N SER A 189 3.39 10.88 -2.62
CA SER A 189 2.27 11.44 -3.38
C SER A 189 1.43 12.44 -2.57
N ASP A 190 1.42 12.30 -1.24
CA ASP A 190 0.72 13.20 -0.32
C ASP A 190 1.52 14.47 0.03
N GLY A 191 2.68 14.66 -0.60
CA GLY A 191 3.48 15.88 -0.43
C GLY A 191 4.15 16.00 0.94
N PHE A 192 4.08 14.96 1.78
CA PHE A 192 4.74 14.93 3.09
C PHE A 192 6.27 14.97 2.98
N LEU A 193 6.85 14.48 1.87
CA LEU A 193 8.30 14.61 1.59
C LEU A 193 8.67 15.86 0.74
N CYS A 194 7.93 16.15 -0.33
CA CYS A 194 8.35 17.16 -1.31
C CYS A 194 8.10 18.62 -0.86
N SER A 195 7.12 18.86 0.02
CA SER A 195 6.90 20.22 0.57
C SER A 195 8.04 20.66 1.51
N ARG A 196 8.67 19.73 2.24
CA ARG A 196 9.82 20.02 3.09
C ARG A 196 11.11 20.19 2.30
N LEU A 197 11.41 19.28 1.39
CA LEU A 197 12.61 19.37 0.55
C LEU A 197 12.59 20.62 -0.34
N SER A 198 11.45 20.97 -0.94
CA SER A 198 11.34 22.21 -1.71
C SER A 198 11.40 23.45 -0.83
N SER A 199 10.87 23.44 0.41
CA SER A 199 10.99 24.61 1.30
C SER A 199 12.40 24.78 1.87
N GLU A 200 13.08 23.68 2.22
CA GLU A 200 14.47 23.72 2.70
C GLU A 200 15.45 24.07 1.58
N GLN A 201 15.30 23.49 0.39
CA GLN A 201 16.18 23.83 -0.74
C GLN A 201 15.91 25.24 -1.28
N LEU A 202 14.65 25.68 -1.34
CA LEU A 202 14.33 27.05 -1.77
C LEU A 202 14.69 28.08 -0.70
N GLY A 203 14.58 27.73 0.58
CA GLY A 203 15.07 28.52 1.70
C GLY A 203 16.59 28.70 1.67
N GLY A 204 17.35 27.60 1.50
CA GLY A 204 18.81 27.67 1.40
C GLY A 204 19.30 28.44 0.17
N LEU A 205 18.64 28.29 -0.99
CA LEU A 205 18.98 29.07 -2.19
C LEU A 205 18.64 30.55 -2.05
N ALA A 206 17.59 30.91 -1.31
CA ALA A 206 17.24 32.30 -1.03
C ALA A 206 18.26 32.94 -0.08
N GLU A 207 18.69 32.22 0.95
CA GLU A 207 19.70 32.66 1.93
C GLU A 207 21.07 32.85 1.29
N ASP A 208 21.50 31.91 0.42
CA ASP A 208 22.74 32.02 -0.37
C ASP A 208 22.71 33.20 -1.36
N SER A 209 21.54 33.51 -1.92
CA SER A 209 21.36 34.65 -2.82
C SER A 209 21.43 35.98 -2.06
N GLU A 210 20.83 36.06 -0.88
CA GLU A 210 20.84 37.26 -0.05
C GLU A 210 22.26 37.55 0.46
N TYR A 211 22.99 36.52 0.90
CA TYR A 211 24.39 36.66 1.31
C TYR A 211 25.29 37.22 0.20
N LYS A 212 25.16 36.72 -1.04
CA LYS A 212 25.95 37.22 -2.19
C LYS A 212 25.63 38.66 -2.57
N ILE A 213 24.39 39.11 -2.35
CA ILE A 213 23.99 40.49 -2.61
C ILE A 213 24.66 41.41 -1.59
N VAL A 214 24.61 41.06 -0.30
CA VAL A 214 25.24 41.82 0.78
C VAL A 214 26.76 41.89 0.60
N GLU A 215 27.41 40.77 0.29
CA GLU A 215 28.86 40.73 0.06
C GLU A 215 29.29 41.60 -1.13
N ARG A 216 28.52 41.60 -2.22
CA ARG A 216 28.78 42.46 -3.39
C ARG A 216 28.66 43.94 -3.03
N ASP A 217 27.65 44.30 -2.25
CA ASP A 217 27.39 45.70 -1.88
C ASP A 217 28.48 46.23 -0.92
N GLU A 218 28.97 45.40 0.02
CA GLU A 218 30.15 45.74 0.85
C GLU A 218 31.43 45.94 0.03
N LEU A 219 31.66 45.11 -0.99
CA LEU A 219 32.83 45.23 -1.87
C LEU A 219 32.77 46.51 -2.71
N LEU A 220 31.58 46.88 -3.20
CA LEU A 220 31.38 48.14 -3.92
C LEU A 220 31.64 49.36 -3.01
N GLU A 221 31.19 49.33 -1.77
CA GLU A 221 31.43 50.39 -0.79
C GLU A 221 32.91 50.57 -0.46
N LYS A 222 33.63 49.46 -0.24
CA LYS A 222 35.10 49.45 -0.04
C LYS A 222 35.87 49.99 -1.26
N THR A 223 35.36 49.72 -2.46
CA THR A 223 35.98 50.22 -3.70
C THR A 223 35.75 51.72 -3.90
N LEU A 224 34.54 52.21 -3.61
CA LEU A 224 34.22 53.64 -3.73
C LEU A 224 34.95 54.51 -2.70
N THR A 225 35.13 53.98 -1.48
CA THR A 225 35.86 54.68 -0.40
C THR A 225 37.38 54.74 -0.63
N SER A 226 37.96 53.72 -1.27
CA SER A 226 39.39 53.71 -1.63
C SER A 226 39.74 54.56 -2.86
N VAL A 227 38.77 54.86 -3.74
CA VAL A 227 38.96 55.75 -4.91
C VAL A 227 38.75 57.23 -4.55
N SER A 228 38.11 57.52 -3.43
CA SER A 228 37.82 58.88 -2.94
C SER A 228 38.83 59.43 -1.92
N THR A 229 39.89 58.67 -1.63
CA THR A 229 41.04 59.07 -0.81
C THR A 229 42.30 59.22 -1.66
#